data_AF-A0A7C2AF84-F1
#
_entry.id   AF-A0A7C2AF84-F1
#
_cell.length_a   1.000
_cell.length_b   1.000
_cell.length_c   1.000
_cell.angle_alpha   90.00
_cell.angle_beta   90.00
_cell.angle_gamma   90.00
#
_symmetry.space_group_name_H-M   'P 1'
#
loop_
_entity.id
_entity.type
_entity.pdbx_description
1 polymer ?
#
loop_
_entity_poly.entity_id
_entity_poly.type
_entity_poly.pdbx_seq_one_letter_code
_entity_poly.pdbx_strand_id
1 'polypeptide(L)'
;MLDWSAVLSSLATQAPLAALVIALVYFTLKREIEKVRTDLRNELSSEMRSLKMEVADLKLRVASVERALQGFSETLIEFLAAKGVVSEPEKVALRGFLAAMLPPARSKYYTEEVRRKLLELLEKDDVTVDDLRELDRISELLYKEYLETGREDLGKYYYKLRAYIALLAGLLRSKARQEGGKLG
;
A
#
# COMPACT_ATOMS: atom_id res chain seq x y z
N MET A 1 -22.92 59.16 -21.98
CA MET A 1 -23.25 58.85 -20.57
C MET A 1 -24.62 58.20 -20.57
N LEU A 2 -24.77 56.97 -20.06
CA LEU A 2 -26.07 56.35 -19.87
C LEU A 2 -26.82 57.15 -18.82
N ASP A 3 -27.96 57.72 -19.19
CA ASP A 3 -28.75 58.57 -18.31
C ASP A 3 -29.57 57.68 -17.35
N TRP A 4 -28.92 57.23 -16.29
CA TRP A 4 -29.48 56.32 -15.28
C TRP A 4 -30.77 56.86 -14.67
N SER A 5 -30.96 58.17 -14.64
CA SER A 5 -32.15 58.85 -14.16
C SER A 5 -33.40 58.55 -15.03
N ALA A 6 -33.26 58.60 -16.35
CA ALA A 6 -34.33 58.31 -17.31
C ALA A 6 -34.65 56.80 -17.37
N VAL A 7 -33.63 55.96 -17.24
CA VAL A 7 -33.80 54.49 -17.13
C VAL A 7 -34.55 54.15 -15.84
N LEU A 8 -34.21 54.76 -14.71
CA LEU A 8 -34.87 54.57 -13.42
C LEU A 8 -36.32 55.09 -13.41
N SER A 9 -36.60 56.25 -14.01
CA SER A 9 -37.97 56.80 -14.05
C SER A 9 -38.89 55.98 -14.97
N SER A 10 -38.37 55.54 -16.12
CA SER A 10 -39.05 54.61 -17.03
C SER A 10 -39.30 53.26 -16.35
N LEU A 11 -38.33 52.73 -15.60
CA LEU A 11 -38.50 51.52 -14.79
C LEU A 11 -39.53 51.71 -13.67
N ALA A 12 -39.58 52.88 -13.02
CA ALA A 12 -40.53 53.15 -11.93
C ALA A 12 -41.98 53.21 -12.43
N THR A 13 -42.20 53.69 -13.66
CA THR A 13 -43.53 53.74 -14.29
C THR A 13 -43.97 52.35 -14.80
N GLN A 14 -43.01 51.47 -15.11
CA GLN A 14 -43.22 50.07 -15.48
C GLN A 14 -42.81 49.10 -14.36
N ALA A 15 -42.78 49.55 -13.10
CA ALA A 15 -42.21 48.80 -11.98
C ALA A 15 -42.73 47.35 -11.85
N PRO A 16 -44.04 47.07 -12.09
CA PRO A 16 -44.55 45.70 -12.09
C PRO A 16 -43.94 44.82 -13.20
N LEU A 17 -43.75 45.37 -14.41
CA LEU A 17 -43.18 44.64 -15.55
C LEU A 17 -41.68 44.41 -15.37
N ALA A 18 -40.95 45.41 -14.88
CA ALA A 18 -39.52 45.28 -14.57
C ALA A 18 -39.29 44.21 -13.49
N ALA A 19 -40.11 44.19 -12.44
CA ALA A 19 -40.04 43.16 -11.40
C ALA A 19 -40.32 41.75 -11.94
N LEU A 20 -41.29 41.60 -12.85
CA LEU A 20 -41.58 40.33 -13.52
C LEU A 20 -40.42 39.85 -14.39
N VAL A 21 -39.80 40.73 -15.16
CA VAL A 21 -38.63 40.40 -15.99
C VAL A 21 -37.45 39.98 -15.10
N ILE A 22 -37.17 40.70 -14.02
CA ILE A 22 -36.13 40.35 -13.06
C ILE A 22 -36.42 38.99 -12.40
N ALA A 23 -37.66 38.72 -12.00
CA ALA A 23 -38.05 37.45 -11.42
C ALA A 23 -37.90 36.29 -12.41
N LEU A 24 -38.26 36.51 -13.68
CA LEU A 24 -38.11 35.51 -14.75
C LEU A 24 -36.63 35.19 -15.00
N VAL A 25 -35.78 36.23 -15.07
CA VAL A 25 -34.32 36.08 -15.24
C VAL A 25 -33.72 35.35 -14.04
N TYR A 26 -34.08 35.74 -12.81
CA TYR A 26 -33.62 35.06 -11.59
C TYR A 26 -34.04 33.59 -11.57
N PHE A 27 -35.30 33.30 -11.93
CA PHE A 27 -35.80 31.93 -11.98
C PHE A 27 -35.06 31.08 -13.02
N THR A 28 -34.80 31.65 -14.20
CA THR A 28 -34.08 30.96 -15.29
C THR A 28 -32.64 30.70 -14.89
N LEU A 29 -31.94 31.71 -14.38
CA LEU A 29 -30.56 31.59 -13.90
C LEU A 29 -30.45 30.56 -12.76
N LYS A 30 -31.37 30.60 -11.79
CA LYS A 30 -31.39 29.62 -10.70
C LYS A 30 -31.55 28.19 -11.23
N ARG A 31 -32.40 28.00 -12.24
CA ARG A 31 -32.62 26.70 -12.87
C ARG A 31 -31.40 26.23 -13.66
N GLU A 32 -30.70 27.11 -14.35
CA GLU A 32 -29.45 26.79 -15.05
C GLU A 32 -28.31 26.47 -14.08
N ILE A 33 -28.16 27.25 -13.00
CA ILE A 33 -27.17 26.99 -11.95
C ILE A 33 -27.38 25.61 -11.31
N GLU A 34 -28.62 25.24 -11.00
CA GLU A 34 -28.92 23.92 -10.44
C GLU A 34 -28.65 22.79 -11.43
N LYS A 35 -28.92 23.00 -12.73
CA LYS A 35 -28.54 22.02 -13.76
C LYS A 35 -27.03 21.83 -13.83
N VAL A 36 -26.27 22.92 -13.97
CA VAL A 36 -24.79 22.88 -14.00
C VAL A 36 -24.23 22.21 -12.75
N ARG A 37 -24.78 22.53 -11.57
CA ARG A 37 -24.37 21.91 -10.31
C ARG A 37 -24.63 20.41 -10.30
N THR A 38 -25.78 19.98 -10.83
CA THR A 38 -26.17 18.57 -10.88
C THR A 38 -25.31 17.80 -11.87
N ASP A 39 -25.08 18.36 -13.06
CA ASP A 39 -24.26 17.76 -14.11
C ASP A 39 -22.82 17.61 -13.65
N LEU A 40 -22.23 18.67 -13.06
CA LEU A 40 -20.87 18.64 -12.52
C LEU A 40 -20.73 17.61 -11.39
N ARG A 41 -21.75 17.50 -10.53
CA ARG A 41 -21.76 16.50 -9.45
C ARG A 41 -21.82 15.08 -10.01
N ASN A 42 -22.61 14.87 -11.06
CA ASN A 42 -22.76 13.56 -11.69
C ASN A 42 -21.49 13.15 -12.42
N GLU A 43 -20.88 14.05 -13.18
CA GLU A 43 -19.61 13.83 -13.89
C GLU A 43 -18.49 13.53 -12.91
N LEU A 44 -18.30 14.36 -11.88
CA LEU A 44 -17.30 14.12 -10.84
C LEU A 44 -17.54 12.79 -10.09
N SER A 45 -18.81 12.44 -9.83
CA SER A 45 -19.15 11.16 -9.21
C SER A 45 -18.85 9.97 -10.12
N SER A 46 -19.04 10.12 -11.43
CA SER A 46 -18.72 9.13 -12.44
C SER A 46 -17.21 8.91 -12.55
N GLU A 47 -16.45 9.98 -12.73
CA GLU A 47 -14.98 9.93 -12.80
C GLU A 47 -14.40 9.33 -11.52
N MET A 48 -14.89 9.75 -10.36
CA MET A 48 -14.40 9.23 -9.08
C MET A 48 -14.74 7.75 -8.89
N ARG A 49 -15.84 7.25 -9.46
CA ARG A 49 -16.13 5.81 -9.50
C ARG A 49 -15.18 5.07 -10.45
N SER A 50 -14.91 5.61 -11.64
CA SER A 50 -13.94 5.01 -12.59
C SER A 50 -12.57 4.90 -11.95
N LEU A 51 -12.06 6.00 -11.39
CA LEU A 51 -10.77 6.05 -10.69
C LEU A 51 -10.71 5.05 -9.53
N LYS A 52 -11.79 4.92 -8.74
CA LYS A 52 -11.84 3.90 -7.68
C LYS A 52 -11.70 2.49 -8.22
N MET A 53 -12.33 2.18 -9.36
CA MET A 53 -12.21 0.86 -9.98
C MET A 53 -10.80 0.63 -10.56
N GLU A 54 -10.24 1.61 -11.25
CA GLU A 54 -8.87 1.54 -11.79
C GLU A 54 -7.83 1.35 -10.70
N VAL A 55 -7.95 2.08 -9.59
CA VAL A 55 -7.07 1.92 -8.41
C VAL A 55 -7.24 0.54 -7.77
N ALA A 56 -8.46 0.01 -7.70
CA ALA A 56 -8.70 -1.34 -7.18
C ALA A 56 -8.07 -2.41 -8.08
N ASP A 57 -8.20 -2.29 -9.41
CA ASP A 57 -7.56 -3.18 -10.37
C ASP A 57 -6.03 -3.11 -10.27
N LEU A 58 -5.47 -1.91 -10.16
CA LEU A 58 -4.03 -1.71 -9.98
C LEU A 58 -3.53 -2.40 -8.72
N LYS A 59 -4.25 -2.28 -7.59
CA LYS A 59 -3.91 -2.99 -6.35
C LYS A 59 -3.88 -4.50 -6.53
N LEU A 60 -4.85 -5.07 -7.26
CA LEU A 60 -4.88 -6.51 -7.55
C LEU A 60 -3.70 -6.95 -8.42
N ARG A 61 -3.35 -6.15 -9.44
CA ARG A 61 -2.20 -6.43 -10.30
C ARG A 61 -0.89 -6.36 -9.53
N VAL A 62 -0.69 -5.34 -8.69
CA VAL A 62 0.50 -5.22 -7.83
C VAL A 62 0.60 -6.41 -6.90
N ALA A 63 -0.48 -6.78 -6.21
CA ALA A 63 -0.50 -7.97 -5.35
C ALA A 63 -0.24 -9.28 -6.13
N SER A 64 -0.60 -9.35 -7.40
CA SER A 64 -0.26 -10.48 -8.27
C SER A 64 1.24 -10.52 -8.60
N VAL A 65 1.84 -9.37 -8.87
CA VAL A 65 3.29 -9.25 -9.14
C VAL A 65 4.10 -9.59 -7.89
N GLU A 66 3.70 -9.11 -6.72
CA GLU A 66 4.33 -9.45 -5.44
C GLU A 66 4.31 -10.97 -5.20
N ARG A 67 3.15 -11.62 -5.41
CA ARG A 67 3.03 -13.09 -5.28
C ARG A 67 3.91 -13.83 -6.29
N ALA A 68 3.97 -13.36 -7.54
CA ALA A 68 4.82 -13.95 -8.57
C ALA A 68 6.31 -13.83 -8.24
N LEU A 69 6.76 -12.66 -7.77
CA LEU A 69 8.14 -12.43 -7.34
C LEU A 69 8.50 -13.25 -6.10
N GLN A 70 7.57 -13.38 -5.16
CA GLN A 70 7.76 -14.23 -3.99
C GLN A 70 7.92 -15.70 -4.41
N GLY A 71 7.01 -16.22 -5.25
CA GLY A 71 7.09 -17.60 -5.75
C GLY A 71 8.34 -17.86 -6.59
N PHE A 72 8.78 -16.89 -7.40
CA PHE A 72 10.05 -16.97 -8.13
C PHE A 72 11.24 -17.00 -7.18
N SER A 73 11.25 -16.14 -6.15
CA SER A 73 12.33 -16.10 -5.15
C SER A 73 12.42 -17.40 -4.35
N GLU A 74 11.28 -17.95 -3.93
CA GLU A 74 11.21 -19.26 -3.28
C GLU A 74 11.77 -20.37 -4.17
N THR A 75 11.36 -20.41 -5.45
CA THR A 75 11.84 -21.41 -6.41
C THR A 75 13.34 -21.28 -6.68
N LEU A 76 13.83 -20.05 -6.85
CA LEU A 76 15.24 -19.77 -7.08
C LEU A 76 16.09 -20.19 -5.87
N ILE A 77 15.63 -19.88 -4.67
CA ILE A 77 16.27 -20.29 -3.42
C ILE A 77 16.32 -21.82 -3.32
N GLU A 78 15.21 -22.51 -3.60
CA GLU A 78 15.15 -23.97 -3.60
C GLU A 78 16.11 -24.58 -4.64
N PHE A 79 16.17 -24.01 -5.84
CA PHE A 79 17.11 -24.41 -6.89
C PHE A 79 18.56 -24.21 -6.45
N LEU A 80 18.91 -23.04 -5.88
CA LEU A 80 20.27 -22.74 -5.42
C LEU A 80 20.67 -23.61 -4.23
N ALA A 81 19.75 -23.92 -3.32
CA ALA A 81 19.98 -24.86 -2.22
C ALA A 81 20.20 -26.30 -2.74
N ALA A 82 19.40 -26.75 -3.71
CA ALA A 82 19.58 -28.06 -4.35
C ALA A 82 20.90 -28.16 -5.12
N LYS A 83 21.42 -27.03 -5.64
CA LYS A 83 22.73 -26.94 -6.28
C LYS A 83 23.89 -26.76 -5.28
N GLY A 84 23.61 -26.66 -3.98
CA GLY A 84 24.62 -26.45 -2.94
C GLY A 84 25.25 -25.05 -2.95
N VAL A 85 24.67 -24.09 -3.67
CA VAL A 85 25.12 -22.69 -3.76
C VAL A 85 24.62 -21.87 -2.58
N VAL A 86 23.46 -22.23 -2.02
CA VAL A 86 23.00 -21.72 -0.73
C VAL A 86 23.42 -22.71 0.34
N SER A 87 24.39 -22.32 1.15
CA SER A 87 24.93 -23.10 2.25
C SER A 87 24.89 -22.30 3.57
N GLU A 88 25.29 -22.93 4.66
CA GLU A 88 25.34 -22.32 5.99
C GLU A 88 26.13 -20.97 6.03
N PRO A 89 27.28 -20.83 5.36
CA PRO A 89 27.95 -19.54 5.17
C PRO A 89 27.08 -18.42 4.60
N GLU A 90 26.29 -18.68 3.55
CA GLU A 90 25.42 -17.65 2.95
C GLU A 90 24.28 -17.26 3.91
N LYS A 91 23.74 -18.23 4.67
CA LYS A 91 22.77 -17.94 5.75
C LYS A 91 23.38 -16.98 6.78
N VAL A 92 24.61 -17.25 7.22
CA VAL A 92 25.33 -16.40 8.20
C VAL A 92 25.66 -15.02 7.64
N ALA A 93 26.00 -14.91 6.36
CA ALA A 93 26.23 -13.62 5.72
C ALA A 93 24.94 -12.79 5.62
N LEU A 94 23.83 -13.40 5.17
CA LEU A 94 22.55 -12.72 5.01
C LEU A 94 21.94 -12.29 6.35
N ARG A 95 22.02 -13.12 7.39
CA ARG A 95 21.57 -12.72 8.74
C ARG A 95 22.37 -11.53 9.27
N GLY A 96 23.69 -11.53 9.08
CA GLY A 96 24.57 -10.43 9.50
C GLY A 96 24.25 -9.13 8.79
N PHE A 97 23.99 -9.20 7.48
CA PHE A 97 23.54 -8.06 6.68
C PHE A 97 22.20 -7.49 7.18
N LEU A 98 21.22 -8.35 7.45
CA LEU A 98 19.92 -7.93 7.97
C LEU A 98 20.04 -7.28 9.35
N ALA A 99 20.81 -7.89 10.26
CA ALA A 99 21.04 -7.34 11.60
C ALA A 99 21.70 -5.96 11.54
N ALA A 100 22.70 -5.76 10.67
CA ALA A 100 23.36 -4.47 10.50
C ALA A 100 22.45 -3.37 9.91
N MET A 101 21.41 -3.75 9.16
CA MET A 101 20.49 -2.84 8.49
C MET A 101 19.15 -2.69 9.18
N LEU A 102 19.01 -3.19 10.42
CA LEU A 102 17.78 -3.10 11.19
C LEU A 102 17.29 -1.64 11.25
N PRO A 103 16.12 -1.33 10.66
CA PRO A 103 15.58 0.01 10.70
C PRO A 103 15.31 0.43 12.15
N PRO A 104 15.40 1.73 12.50
CA PRO A 104 15.05 2.19 13.83
C PRO A 104 13.55 1.94 14.08
N ALA A 105 13.21 1.45 15.28
CA ALA A 105 11.81 1.36 15.65
C ALA A 105 11.32 2.75 16.03
N ARG A 106 10.28 3.16 15.32
CA ARG A 106 9.57 4.41 15.50
C ARG A 106 8.18 4.09 15.02
N SER A 107 7.18 4.31 15.87
CA SER A 107 5.74 4.14 15.62
C SER A 107 5.09 2.92 16.29
N LYS A 108 3.94 2.49 15.76
CA LYS A 108 2.80 1.85 16.43
C LYS A 108 2.82 0.33 16.35
N TYR A 109 3.22 -0.23 15.20
CA TYR A 109 3.30 -1.67 14.96
C TYR A 109 4.74 -2.19 15.05
N TYR A 110 5.72 -1.43 14.53
CA TYR A 110 7.14 -1.78 14.66
C TYR A 110 7.77 -1.04 15.86
N THR A 111 7.54 -1.61 17.05
CA THR A 111 8.04 -1.07 18.33
C THR A 111 9.46 -1.55 18.63
N GLU A 112 10.12 -0.96 19.63
CA GLU A 112 11.47 -1.40 20.03
C GLU A 112 11.48 -2.83 20.58
N GLU A 113 10.38 -3.30 21.16
CA GLU A 113 10.22 -4.70 21.57
C GLU A 113 10.22 -5.63 20.35
N VAL A 114 9.46 -5.28 19.31
CA VAL A 114 9.41 -6.03 18.04
C VAL A 114 10.78 -6.03 17.37
N ARG A 115 11.45 -4.88 17.35
CA ARG A 115 12.80 -4.74 16.80
C ARG A 115 13.82 -5.59 17.56
N ARG A 116 13.78 -5.60 18.89
CA ARG A 116 14.66 -6.44 19.71
C ARG A 116 14.39 -7.92 19.47
N LYS A 117 13.12 -8.32 19.41
CA LYS A 117 12.73 -9.70 19.10
C LYS A 117 13.24 -10.13 17.74
N LEU A 118 13.16 -9.26 16.74
CA LEU A 118 13.71 -9.51 15.41
C LEU A 118 15.23 -9.71 15.46
N LEU A 119 15.96 -8.86 16.19
CA LEU A 119 17.41 -9.01 16.35
C LEU A 119 17.77 -10.34 17.01
N GLU A 120 17.08 -10.72 18.10
CA GLU A 120 17.28 -12.02 18.76
C GLU A 120 17.08 -13.20 17.79
N LEU A 121 16.05 -13.15 16.95
CA LEU A 121 15.77 -14.19 15.97
C LEU A 121 16.81 -14.23 14.84
N LEU A 122 17.37 -13.08 14.45
CA LEU A 122 18.44 -12.99 13.45
C LEU A 122 19.79 -13.49 13.96
N GLU A 123 20.07 -13.31 15.26
CA GLU A 123 21.31 -13.77 15.90
C GLU A 123 21.28 -15.26 16.27
N LYS A 124 20.09 -15.88 16.30
CA LYS A 124 19.93 -17.30 16.63
C LYS A 124 20.61 -18.19 15.58
N ASP A 125 21.44 -19.13 16.04
CA ASP A 125 22.15 -20.07 15.16
C ASP A 125 21.25 -21.19 14.62
N ASP A 126 20.42 -21.79 15.50
CA ASP A 126 19.50 -22.86 15.14
C ASP A 126 18.05 -22.32 15.10
N VAL A 127 17.59 -22.04 13.89
CA VAL A 127 16.26 -21.50 13.63
C VAL A 127 15.27 -22.65 13.52
N THR A 128 14.22 -22.60 14.33
CA THR A 128 13.13 -23.58 14.34
C THR A 128 11.95 -23.14 13.46
N VAL A 129 10.98 -24.04 13.28
CA VAL A 129 9.72 -23.73 12.59
C VAL A 129 8.92 -22.64 13.33
N ASP A 130 9.00 -22.58 14.66
CA ASP A 130 8.33 -21.53 15.44
C ASP A 130 9.03 -20.18 15.31
N ASP A 131 10.37 -20.16 15.25
CA ASP A 131 11.12 -18.94 14.97
C ASP A 131 10.77 -18.38 13.59
N LEU A 132 10.59 -19.25 12.57
CA LEU A 132 10.11 -18.84 11.25
C LEU A 132 8.74 -18.18 11.30
N ARG A 133 7.80 -18.74 12.07
CA ARG A 133 6.46 -18.14 12.24
C ARG A 133 6.54 -16.78 12.91
N GLU A 134 7.43 -16.61 13.89
CA GLU A 134 7.60 -15.31 14.55
C GLU A 134 8.28 -14.30 13.62
N LEU A 135 9.29 -14.70 12.84
CA LEU A 135 9.87 -13.83 11.80
C LEU A 135 8.81 -13.39 10.77
N ASP A 136 7.93 -14.31 10.37
CA ASP A 136 6.84 -14.00 9.45
C ASP A 136 5.87 -12.97 10.05
N ARG A 137 5.44 -13.19 11.30
CA ARG A 137 4.61 -12.25 12.05
C ARG A 137 5.24 -10.86 12.16
N ILE A 138 6.55 -10.79 12.44
CA ILE A 138 7.28 -9.53 12.50
C ILE A 138 7.32 -8.84 11.13
N SER A 139 7.51 -9.60 10.05
CA SER A 139 7.49 -9.06 8.69
C SER A 139 6.14 -8.40 8.37
N GLU A 140 5.03 -8.98 8.81
CA GLU A 140 3.70 -8.41 8.65
C GLU A 140 3.52 -7.10 9.46
N LEU A 141 4.13 -7.00 10.65
CA LEU A 141 4.12 -5.75 11.43
C LEU A 141 4.89 -4.63 10.73
N LEU A 142 6.04 -4.95 10.12
CA LEU A 142 6.81 -4.01 9.31
C LEU A 142 6.00 -3.49 8.12
N TYR A 143 5.31 -4.39 7.42
CA TYR A 143 4.51 -4.01 6.27
C TYR A 143 3.29 -3.17 6.66
N LYS A 144 2.60 -3.52 7.75
CA LYS A 144 1.50 -2.71 8.31
C LYS A 144 1.94 -1.31 8.67
N GLU A 145 3.11 -1.17 9.30
CA GLU A 145 3.69 0.13 9.63
C GLU A 145 3.99 0.95 8.37
N TYR A 146 4.57 0.33 7.35
CA TYR A 146 4.81 0.96 6.05
C TYR A 146 3.51 1.46 5.42
N LEU A 147 2.45 0.64 5.41
CA LEU A 147 1.16 1.05 4.85
C LEU A 147 0.50 2.20 5.62
N GLU A 148 0.65 2.26 6.96
CA GLU A 148 0.06 3.33 7.78
C GLU A 148 0.86 4.64 7.70
N THR A 149 2.19 4.56 7.64
CA THR A 149 3.07 5.74 7.79
C THR A 149 3.83 6.15 6.53
N GLY A 150 3.86 5.31 5.49
CA GLY A 150 4.68 5.54 4.30
C GLY A 150 6.19 5.37 4.54
N ARG A 151 6.59 4.68 5.61
CA ARG A 151 8.01 4.41 5.92
C ARG A 151 8.65 3.43 4.93
N GLU A 152 9.13 3.98 3.82
CA GLU A 152 9.80 3.28 2.72
C GLU A 152 10.97 2.37 3.17
N ASP A 153 11.67 2.74 4.24
CA ASP A 153 12.75 1.93 4.81
C ASP A 153 12.24 0.60 5.38
N LEU A 154 11.06 0.60 6.03
CA LEU A 154 10.40 -0.61 6.53
C LEU A 154 9.85 -1.47 5.39
N GLY A 155 9.28 -0.84 4.35
CA GLY A 155 8.81 -1.55 3.15
C GLY A 155 9.95 -2.26 2.43
N LYS A 156 11.09 -1.59 2.23
CA LYS A 156 12.29 -2.21 1.64
C LYS A 156 12.86 -3.32 2.52
N TYR A 157 12.86 -3.14 3.84
CA TYR A 157 13.34 -4.15 4.77
C TYR A 157 12.42 -5.37 4.82
N TYR A 158 11.10 -5.18 4.73
CA TYR A 158 10.10 -6.25 4.65
C TYR A 158 10.43 -7.26 3.54
N TYR A 159 10.67 -6.79 2.31
CA TYR A 159 10.97 -7.70 1.20
C TYR A 159 12.28 -8.47 1.42
N LYS A 160 13.31 -7.82 1.98
CA LYS A 160 14.58 -8.50 2.34
C LYS A 160 14.36 -9.57 3.41
N LEU A 161 13.56 -9.26 4.43
CA LEU A 161 13.24 -10.20 5.51
C LEU A 161 12.45 -11.40 4.98
N ARG A 162 11.46 -11.17 4.10
CA ARG A 162 10.67 -12.24 3.47
C ARG A 162 11.55 -13.19 2.64
N ALA A 163 12.52 -12.65 1.91
CA ALA A 163 13.49 -13.48 1.18
C ALA A 163 14.33 -14.36 2.13
N TYR A 164 14.78 -13.82 3.26
CA TYR A 164 15.51 -14.58 4.27
C TYR A 164 14.65 -15.65 4.96
N ILE A 165 13.38 -15.36 5.24
CA ILE A 165 12.41 -16.34 5.76
C ILE A 165 12.25 -17.52 4.79
N ALA A 166 12.11 -17.24 3.48
CA ALA A 166 12.02 -18.26 2.45
C ALA A 166 13.28 -19.14 2.39
N LEU A 167 14.47 -18.53 2.53
CA LEU A 167 15.76 -19.22 2.63
C LEU A 167 15.79 -20.23 3.77
N LEU A 168 15.47 -19.76 4.98
CA LEU A 168 15.46 -20.57 6.19
C LEU A 168 14.44 -21.72 6.09
N ALA A 169 13.25 -21.45 5.53
CA ALA A 169 12.24 -22.46 5.30
C ALA A 169 12.72 -23.55 4.31
N GLY A 170 13.40 -23.16 3.24
CA GLY A 170 14.00 -24.08 2.28
C GLY A 170 15.08 -24.97 2.91
N LEU A 171 15.98 -24.38 3.71
CA LEU A 171 17.04 -25.10 4.43
C LEU A 171 16.46 -26.12 5.43
N LEU A 172 15.46 -25.72 6.22
CA LEU A 172 14.79 -26.62 7.17
C LEU A 172 14.10 -27.80 6.46
N ARG A 173 13.42 -27.55 5.34
CA ARG A 173 12.82 -28.61 4.52
C ARG A 173 13.88 -29.55 3.94
N SER A 174 15.00 -29.02 3.46
CA SER A 174 16.10 -29.83 2.92
C SER A 174 16.70 -30.75 3.98
N LYS A 175 16.97 -30.21 5.17
CA LYS A 175 17.48 -30.98 6.32
C LYS A 175 16.53 -32.11 6.72
N ALA A 176 15.23 -31.82 6.83
CA ALA A 176 14.21 -32.83 7.14
C ALA A 176 14.15 -33.96 6.09
N ARG A 177 14.30 -33.65 4.79
CA ARG A 177 14.34 -34.67 3.72
C ARG A 177 15.59 -35.55 3.81
N GLN A 178 16.74 -34.96 4.13
CA GLN A 178 18.00 -35.71 4.27
C GLN A 178 18.00 -36.63 5.51
N GLU A 179 17.35 -36.21 6.59
CA GLU A 179 17.20 -37.01 7.81
C GLU A 179 16.17 -38.14 7.62
N GLY A 180 15.05 -37.86 6.95
CA GLY A 180 14.02 -38.87 6.64
C GLY A 180 14.45 -39.92 5.60
N GLY A 181 15.36 -39.58 4.67
CA GLY A 181 15.88 -40.50 3.67
C GLY A 181 16.98 -41.46 4.17
N LYS A 182 17.47 -41.29 5.40
CA LYS A 182 18.52 -42.15 6.01
C LYS A 182 17.96 -43.32 6.85
N LEU A 183 16.63 -43.43 6.96
CA LEU A 183 15.93 -44.49 7.72
C LEU A 183 15.19 -45.49 6.81
N GLY A 184 15.40 -45.42 5.49
CA GLY A 184 14.83 -46.33 4.49
C GLY A 184 15.86 -47.29 3.92
#